data_AF-A0A5A7P8C1-F1
#
_entry.id   AF-A0A5A7P8C1-F1
#
_cell.length_a   1.000
_cell.length_b   1.000
_cell.length_c   1.000
_cell.angle_alpha   90.00
_cell.angle_beta   90.00
_cell.angle_gamma   90.00
#
_symmetry.space_group_name_H-M   'P 1'
#
loop_
_entity.id
_entity.type
_entity.pdbx_description
1 polymer ?
#
loop_
_entity_poly.entity_id
_entity_poly.type
_entity_poly.pdbx_seq_one_letter_code
_entity_poly.pdbx_strand_id
1 'polypeptide(L)'
;MGNTCFGDASKSTAEIAPSELVKPPPTIKLYGQPDSFATSHIRLALLYKPVTLQFVPSDAHPNPTLIYKSEVVSGSVEDILRYLDAKFPDPPLSVAASGSIWGWCGEATPVVVWVVVLQHRSVSWHLERMVKWAEDMAARGGKAMGDPSMGSPRMEVKKFGKSYSQLLQVMLEHAQMEETVLFQILESADRVGGKIFQIYRYLDRVVGSLMFLEGEKEHNTGNMVTGKECYSFPKGLLGLCKSANEEHARHLPIMNGIKEEIKTIGVMNAGSPDYQEVLINLTSRLKRLKEDCRKHFEEEERELLPLMEATELNKKQQEKVLQQSLDVMRETHSHLFRFFMEGLGPQDAMHYFDLIKRYCDNVRVSLMLHMMVD
;
A
#
# COMPACT_ATOMS: atom_id res chain seq x y z
N MET A 1 34.19 24.11 -21.49
CA MET A 1 33.91 23.93 -20.05
C MET A 1 32.41 23.78 -19.89
N GLY A 2 31.95 22.72 -19.23
CA GLY A 2 30.53 22.42 -19.03
C GLY A 2 30.25 20.93 -19.18
N ASN A 3 30.78 20.13 -18.26
CA ASN A 3 30.50 18.70 -18.16
C ASN A 3 29.22 18.56 -17.33
N THR A 4 28.07 18.31 -17.95
CA THR A 4 26.83 17.98 -17.23
C THR A 4 26.78 16.47 -17.02
N CYS A 5 27.22 16.04 -15.84
CA CYS A 5 27.05 14.69 -15.35
C CYS A 5 25.56 14.40 -15.17
N PHE A 6 25.00 13.50 -15.99
CA PHE A 6 23.68 12.93 -15.74
C PHE A 6 23.76 12.06 -14.49
N GLY A 7 22.97 12.41 -13.48
CA GLY A 7 22.88 11.63 -12.24
C GLY A 7 22.28 10.27 -12.55
N ASP A 8 22.98 9.21 -12.15
CA ASP A 8 22.38 7.89 -12.02
C ASP A 8 21.13 8.01 -11.12
N ALA A 9 20.01 7.46 -11.57
CA ALA A 9 18.82 7.31 -10.73
C ALA A 9 19.26 6.63 -9.44
N SER A 10 19.09 7.31 -8.30
CA SER A 10 19.51 6.74 -7.02
C SER A 10 18.72 5.45 -6.83
N LYS A 11 19.42 4.30 -6.83
CA LYS A 11 18.80 3.03 -6.47
C LYS A 11 17.98 3.23 -5.19
N SER A 12 16.72 2.81 -5.23
CA SER A 12 15.89 2.84 -4.04
C SER A 12 16.64 2.07 -2.93
N THR A 13 16.54 2.54 -1.70
CA THR A 13 16.98 1.80 -0.50
C THR A 13 16.30 0.42 -0.39
N ALA A 14 15.36 0.13 -1.29
CA ALA A 14 14.65 -1.13 -1.47
C ALA A 14 15.44 -2.29 -2.13
N GLU A 15 16.54 -2.05 -2.84
CA GLU A 15 17.32 -3.12 -3.51
C GLU A 15 18.50 -3.64 -2.66
N ILE A 16 18.22 -4.27 -1.52
CA ILE A 16 19.25 -5.07 -0.84
C ILE A 16 19.13 -6.50 -1.33
N ALA A 17 20.02 -6.90 -2.24
CA ALA A 17 20.20 -8.28 -2.68
C ALA A 17 21.71 -8.63 -2.67
N PRO A 18 22.09 -9.89 -2.39
CA PRO A 18 23.48 -10.33 -2.48
C PRO A 18 24.06 -10.04 -3.86
N SER A 19 25.31 -9.56 -3.89
CA SER A 19 26.01 -9.21 -5.12
C SER A 19 26.33 -10.47 -5.93
N GLU A 20 25.41 -10.87 -6.81
CA GLU A 20 25.71 -11.75 -7.93
C GLU A 20 25.92 -10.92 -9.21
N LEU A 21 26.67 -11.50 -10.16
CA LEU A 21 27.06 -10.89 -11.43
C LEU A 21 25.82 -10.68 -12.34
N VAL A 22 25.04 -9.63 -12.09
CA VAL A 22 23.85 -9.31 -12.88
C VAL A 22 24.28 -8.65 -14.20
N LYS A 23 23.96 -9.28 -15.33
CA LYS A 23 24.04 -8.63 -16.66
C LYS A 23 23.19 -7.36 -16.63
N PRO A 24 23.64 -6.24 -17.24
CA PRO A 24 22.87 -5.01 -17.22
C PRO A 24 21.48 -5.24 -17.82
N PRO A 25 20.41 -4.76 -17.17
CA PRO A 25 19.06 -4.96 -17.65
C PRO A 25 18.87 -4.36 -19.05
N PRO A 26 18.02 -4.96 -19.89
CA PRO A 26 17.73 -4.44 -21.22
C PRO A 26 17.18 -3.02 -21.17
N THR A 27 17.65 -2.15 -22.07
CA THR A 27 17.18 -0.76 -22.16
C THR A 27 15.92 -0.65 -23.03
N ILE A 28 14.93 0.10 -22.53
CA ILE A 28 13.72 0.47 -23.25
C ILE A 28 13.68 1.99 -23.36
N LYS A 29 13.34 2.50 -24.54
CA LYS A 29 13.09 3.93 -24.74
C LYS A 29 11.60 4.20 -24.70
N LEU A 30 11.20 5.22 -23.97
CA LEU A 30 9.82 5.72 -23.96
C LEU A 30 9.81 7.17 -24.40
N TYR A 31 9.03 7.46 -25.44
CA TYR A 31 8.74 8.80 -25.91
C TYR A 31 7.31 9.18 -25.51
N GLY A 32 7.11 10.41 -25.06
CA GLY A 32 5.78 10.93 -24.76
C GLY A 32 5.84 12.21 -23.96
N GLN A 33 4.68 12.83 -23.76
CA GLN A 33 4.58 14.05 -22.95
C GLN A 33 4.83 13.72 -21.47
N PRO A 34 5.68 14.50 -20.77
CA PRO A 34 6.04 14.22 -19.37
C PRO A 34 4.85 14.35 -18.41
N ASP A 35 3.91 15.24 -18.71
CA ASP A 35 2.72 15.50 -17.90
C ASP A 35 1.50 14.66 -18.30
N SER A 36 1.65 13.78 -19.30
CA SER A 36 0.56 12.91 -19.73
C SER A 36 0.43 11.73 -18.79
N PHE A 37 -0.80 11.52 -18.29
CA PHE A 37 -1.14 10.33 -17.52
C PHE A 37 -0.75 9.04 -18.24
N ALA A 38 -0.98 8.96 -19.56
CA ALA A 38 -0.69 7.75 -20.33
C ALA A 38 0.81 7.42 -20.30
N THR A 39 1.66 8.43 -20.53
CA THR A 39 3.12 8.28 -20.42
C THR A 39 3.51 7.80 -19.04
N SER A 40 2.98 8.44 -18.00
CA SER A 40 3.43 8.16 -16.64
C SER A 40 2.89 6.86 -16.06
N HIS A 41 1.73 6.39 -16.52
CA HIS A 41 1.25 5.04 -16.22
C HIS A 41 2.21 3.97 -16.77
N ILE A 42 2.74 4.19 -17.98
CA ILE A 42 3.75 3.30 -18.58
C ILE A 42 5.09 3.44 -17.84
N ARG A 43 5.50 4.65 -17.45
CA ARG A 43 6.71 4.86 -16.62
C ARG A 43 6.60 4.06 -15.31
N LEU A 44 5.45 4.11 -14.63
CA LEU A 44 5.18 3.32 -13.43
C LEU A 44 5.27 1.81 -13.72
N ALA A 45 4.58 1.33 -14.75
CA ALA A 45 4.63 -0.09 -15.13
C ALA A 45 6.06 -0.58 -15.36
N LEU A 46 6.91 0.24 -15.97
CA LEU A 46 8.30 -0.09 -16.25
C LEU A 46 9.18 -0.15 -14.98
N LEU A 47 8.81 0.51 -13.89
CA LEU A 47 9.52 0.39 -12.60
C LEU A 47 9.46 -1.04 -12.03
N TYR A 48 8.41 -1.79 -12.38
CA TYR A 48 8.23 -3.17 -11.95
C TYR A 48 8.89 -4.18 -12.88
N LYS A 49 9.33 -3.77 -14.07
CA LYS A 49 9.95 -4.68 -15.05
C LYS A 49 11.47 -4.67 -14.90
N PRO A 50 12.15 -5.79 -15.19
CA PRO A 50 13.61 -5.89 -15.11
C PRO A 50 14.29 -5.19 -16.31
N VAL A 51 14.06 -3.88 -16.47
CA VAL A 51 14.46 -3.08 -17.63
C VAL A 51 15.03 -1.74 -17.17
N THR A 52 15.91 -1.15 -17.97
CA THR A 52 16.32 0.24 -17.78
C THR A 52 15.48 1.14 -18.67
N LEU A 53 14.71 2.05 -18.07
CA LEU A 53 13.94 3.04 -18.80
C LEU A 53 14.83 4.22 -19.21
N GLN A 54 14.88 4.51 -20.51
CA GLN A 54 15.35 5.76 -21.07
C GLN A 54 14.14 6.59 -21.54
N PHE A 55 13.67 7.49 -20.68
CA PHE A 55 12.57 8.40 -21.01
C PHE A 55 13.06 9.59 -21.83
N VAL A 56 12.36 9.91 -22.92
CA VAL A 56 12.62 11.05 -23.79
C VAL A 56 11.34 11.89 -23.89
N PRO A 57 11.25 13.03 -23.18
CA PRO A 57 10.12 13.93 -23.28
C PRO A 57 9.91 14.39 -24.73
N SER A 58 8.67 14.32 -25.23
CA SER A 58 8.36 14.74 -26.58
C SER A 58 6.91 15.21 -26.72
N ASP A 59 6.75 16.44 -27.23
CA ASP A 59 5.44 16.99 -27.63
C ASP A 59 5.02 16.55 -29.05
N ALA A 60 5.93 15.94 -29.82
CA ALA A 60 5.64 15.46 -31.17
C ALA A 60 4.84 14.14 -31.16
N HIS A 61 4.83 13.42 -30.03
CA HIS A 61 4.12 12.16 -29.87
C HIS A 61 2.87 12.36 -28.99
N PRO A 62 1.66 12.49 -29.59
CA PRO A 62 0.44 12.68 -28.81
C PRO A 62 0.09 11.46 -27.96
N ASN A 63 0.55 10.26 -28.37
CA ASN A 63 0.45 9.02 -27.62
C ASN A 63 1.84 8.52 -27.23
N PRO A 64 1.99 7.85 -26.07
CA PRO A 64 3.26 7.28 -25.67
C PRO A 64 3.75 6.25 -26.70
N THR A 65 5.03 6.31 -27.03
CA THR A 65 5.69 5.40 -27.97
C THR A 65 6.87 4.71 -27.29
N LEU A 66 6.80 3.40 -27.22
CA LEU A 66 7.81 2.54 -26.62
C LEU A 66 8.66 1.88 -27.71
N ILE A 67 9.98 1.93 -27.54
CA ILE A 67 10.94 1.29 -28.43
C ILE A 67 11.79 0.31 -27.62
N TYR A 68 11.77 -0.95 -28.04
CA TYR A 68 12.62 -1.99 -27.48
C TYR A 68 13.27 -2.77 -28.63
N LYS A 69 14.60 -2.76 -28.66
CA LYS A 69 15.40 -3.28 -29.79
C LYS A 69 14.98 -2.63 -31.11
N SER A 70 14.35 -3.37 -32.01
CA SER A 70 13.86 -2.90 -33.32
C SER A 70 12.34 -2.80 -33.38
N GLU A 71 11.65 -3.09 -32.27
CA GLU A 71 10.19 -3.05 -32.18
C GLU A 71 9.74 -1.67 -31.67
N VAL A 72 8.75 -1.10 -32.34
CA VAL A 72 8.12 0.18 -31.98
C VAL A 72 6.65 -0.10 -31.69
N VAL A 73 6.21 0.28 -30.50
CA VAL A 73 4.83 0.13 -30.04
C VAL A 73 4.31 1.50 -29.64
N SER A 74 3.24 1.94 -30.26
CA SER A 74 2.56 3.20 -29.96
C SER A 74 1.07 2.93 -29.95
N GLY A 75 0.33 3.60 -29.08
CA GLY A 75 -1.12 3.40 -28.98
C GLY A 75 -1.66 3.73 -27.60
N SER A 76 -2.69 3.00 -27.20
CA SER A 76 -3.25 3.12 -25.86
C SER A 76 -2.28 2.58 -24.81
N VAL A 77 -2.56 2.94 -23.55
CA VAL A 77 -1.86 2.40 -22.39
C VAL A 77 -1.98 0.87 -22.38
N GLU A 78 -3.19 0.34 -22.61
CA GLU A 78 -3.50 -1.08 -22.53
C GLU A 78 -2.70 -1.90 -23.55
N ASP A 79 -2.52 -1.35 -24.76
CA ASP A 79 -1.73 -2.01 -25.81
C ASP A 79 -0.24 -2.10 -25.43
N ILE A 80 0.29 -1.04 -24.84
CA ILE A 80 1.68 -1.00 -24.38
C ILE A 80 1.89 -1.90 -23.16
N LEU A 81 0.96 -1.91 -22.19
CA LEU A 81 1.04 -2.81 -21.03
C LEU A 81 0.96 -4.28 -21.45
N ARG A 82 0.08 -4.62 -22.41
CA ARG A 82 -0.01 -5.97 -22.98
C ARG A 82 1.28 -6.38 -23.67
N TYR A 83 1.90 -5.45 -24.41
CA TYR A 83 3.22 -5.67 -25.00
C TYR A 83 4.30 -5.92 -23.94
N LEU A 84 4.31 -5.12 -22.86
CA LEU A 84 5.26 -5.27 -21.77
C LEU A 84 5.09 -6.61 -21.03
N ASP A 85 3.87 -7.04 -20.72
CA ASP A 85 3.62 -8.35 -20.13
C ASP A 85 4.00 -9.50 -21.08
N ALA A 86 3.85 -9.33 -22.39
CA ALA A 86 4.29 -10.36 -23.35
C ALA A 86 5.82 -10.47 -23.46
N LYS A 87 6.56 -9.36 -23.35
CA LYS A 87 8.03 -9.34 -23.44
C LYS A 87 8.74 -9.59 -22.11
N PHE A 88 8.11 -9.18 -21.02
CA PHE A 88 8.61 -9.24 -19.65
C PHE A 88 7.49 -9.76 -18.75
N PRO A 89 7.21 -11.08 -18.76
CA PRO A 89 6.03 -11.64 -18.09
C PRO A 89 6.04 -11.45 -16.57
N ASP A 90 7.22 -11.41 -15.96
CA ASP A 90 7.38 -11.33 -14.51
C ASP A 90 7.91 -9.97 -14.06
N PRO A 91 7.28 -9.33 -13.05
CA PRO A 91 5.98 -9.65 -12.47
C PRO A 91 4.81 -9.15 -13.35
N PRO A 92 3.64 -9.80 -13.34
CA PRO A 92 2.52 -9.43 -14.20
C PRO A 92 1.95 -8.05 -13.83
N LEU A 93 1.76 -7.17 -14.82
CA LEU A 93 1.17 -5.84 -14.63
C LEU A 93 -0.36 -5.89 -14.64
N SER A 94 -0.94 -6.81 -15.40
CA SER A 94 -2.38 -6.98 -15.56
C SER A 94 -2.87 -8.28 -14.91
N VAL A 95 -4.03 -8.23 -14.25
CA VAL A 95 -4.82 -9.44 -13.98
C VAL A 95 -5.52 -9.79 -15.29
N ALA A 96 -5.35 -11.03 -15.78
CA ALA A 96 -6.08 -11.52 -16.94
C ALA A 96 -7.57 -11.15 -16.79
N ALA A 97 -8.13 -10.53 -17.83
CA ALA A 97 -9.47 -9.96 -17.86
C ALA A 97 -10.54 -10.97 -17.38
N SER A 98 -10.75 -11.03 -16.08
CA SER A 98 -11.83 -11.74 -15.42
C SER A 98 -12.76 -10.68 -14.85
N GLY A 99 -13.52 -10.03 -15.73
CA GLY A 99 -14.88 -9.51 -15.49
C GLY A 99 -15.17 -8.54 -14.33
N SER A 100 -14.27 -8.30 -13.38
CA SER A 100 -14.39 -7.27 -12.38
C SER A 100 -13.02 -6.60 -12.23
N ILE A 101 -13.02 -5.28 -12.18
CA ILE A 101 -11.85 -4.45 -11.88
C ILE A 101 -11.32 -4.72 -10.44
N TRP A 102 -11.99 -5.61 -9.69
CA TRP A 102 -12.05 -5.65 -8.23
C TRP A 102 -12.11 -7.11 -7.74
N GLY A 103 -11.08 -7.92 -8.01
CA GLY A 103 -11.06 -9.37 -7.73
C GLY A 103 -11.19 -9.83 -6.25
N TRP A 104 -11.37 -8.90 -5.30
CA TRP A 104 -11.63 -9.21 -3.88
C TRP A 104 -12.98 -8.69 -3.35
N CYS A 105 -13.68 -7.84 -4.11
CA CYS A 105 -14.85 -7.12 -3.61
C CYS A 105 -15.76 -6.73 -4.79
N GLY A 106 -17.06 -7.02 -4.69
CA GLY A 106 -18.00 -6.93 -5.81
C GLY A 106 -18.17 -5.52 -6.38
N GLU A 107 -18.94 -5.38 -7.47
CA GLU A 107 -19.26 -4.05 -8.04
C GLU A 107 -19.90 -3.07 -7.03
N ALA A 108 -20.42 -3.60 -5.91
CA ALA A 108 -21.04 -2.83 -4.84
C ALA A 108 -20.05 -2.22 -3.84
N THR A 109 -18.78 -2.64 -3.83
CA THR A 109 -17.82 -2.21 -2.82
C THR A 109 -17.40 -0.75 -3.04
N PRO A 110 -17.55 0.13 -2.04
CA PRO A 110 -17.13 1.51 -2.16
C PRO A 110 -15.63 1.64 -2.43
N VAL A 111 -15.25 2.53 -3.35
CA VAL A 111 -13.85 2.74 -3.75
C VAL A 111 -12.91 3.06 -2.57
N VAL A 112 -13.42 3.70 -1.51
CA VAL A 112 -12.63 4.02 -0.30
C VAL A 112 -12.13 2.77 0.44
N VAL A 113 -12.86 1.65 0.36
CA VAL A 113 -12.42 0.37 0.95
C VAL A 113 -11.11 -0.09 0.30
N TRP A 114 -11.00 0.04 -1.02
CA TRP A 114 -9.78 -0.30 -1.75
C TRP A 114 -8.61 0.59 -1.39
N VAL A 115 -8.87 1.87 -1.15
CA VAL A 115 -7.84 2.81 -0.69
C VAL A 115 -7.25 2.36 0.64
N VAL A 116 -8.09 1.95 1.59
CA VAL A 116 -7.67 1.42 2.90
C VAL A 116 -6.85 0.13 2.74
N VAL A 117 -7.35 -0.85 1.98
CA VAL A 117 -6.64 -2.12 1.75
C VAL A 117 -5.27 -1.90 1.11
N LEU A 118 -5.17 -0.98 0.15
CA LEU A 118 -3.89 -0.66 -0.49
C LEU A 118 -2.93 0.03 0.50
N GLN A 119 -3.44 0.83 1.44
CA GLN A 119 -2.64 1.38 2.53
C GLN A 119 -2.13 0.29 3.47
N HIS A 120 -2.97 -0.67 3.85
CA HIS A 120 -2.55 -1.81 4.67
C HIS A 120 -1.39 -2.55 4.00
N ARG A 121 -1.55 -2.89 2.71
CA ARG A 121 -0.52 -3.59 1.94
C ARG A 121 0.79 -2.81 1.89
N SER A 122 0.74 -1.51 1.61
CA SER A 122 1.92 -0.64 1.60
C SER A 122 2.62 -0.61 2.97
N VAL A 123 1.86 -0.37 4.04
CA VAL A 123 2.38 -0.32 5.42
C VAL A 123 2.98 -1.65 5.84
N SER A 124 2.27 -2.77 5.61
CA SER A 124 2.77 -4.11 5.92
C SER A 124 4.06 -4.45 5.17
N TRP A 125 4.16 -4.08 3.90
CA TRP A 125 5.37 -4.28 3.11
C TRP A 125 6.56 -3.50 3.68
N HIS A 126 6.36 -2.23 4.04
CA HIS A 126 7.41 -1.41 4.64
C HIS A 126 7.84 -1.92 6.01
N LEU A 127 6.90 -2.34 6.86
CA LEU A 127 7.20 -2.94 8.17
C LEU A 127 8.01 -4.23 8.03
N GLU A 128 7.63 -5.12 7.11
CA GLU A 128 8.36 -6.36 6.82
C GLU A 128 9.82 -6.08 6.42
N ARG A 129 10.03 -5.09 5.55
CA ARG A 129 11.37 -4.70 5.12
C ARG A 129 12.20 -4.06 6.22
N MET A 130 11.57 -3.22 7.02
CA MET A 130 12.21 -2.61 8.17
C MET A 130 12.66 -3.65 9.19
N VAL A 131 11.86 -4.69 9.43
CA VAL A 131 12.25 -5.84 10.25
C VAL A 131 13.47 -6.53 9.64
N LYS A 132 13.44 -6.88 8.35
CA LYS A 132 14.58 -7.53 7.67
C LYS A 132 15.86 -6.69 7.73
N TRP A 133 15.75 -5.37 7.54
CA TRP A 133 16.89 -4.47 7.62
C TRP A 133 17.44 -4.37 9.04
N ALA A 134 16.57 -4.31 10.05
CA ALA A 134 17.00 -4.34 11.45
C ALA A 134 17.67 -5.68 11.82
N GLU A 135 17.14 -6.80 11.34
CA GLU A 135 17.73 -8.13 11.51
C GLU A 135 19.12 -8.24 10.88
N ASP A 136 19.31 -7.72 9.66
CA ASP A 136 20.62 -7.68 8.99
C ASP A 136 21.62 -6.82 9.76
N MET A 137 21.22 -5.60 10.17
CA MET A 137 22.06 -4.74 10.99
C MET A 137 22.45 -5.41 12.31
N ALA A 138 21.50 -6.08 12.96
CA ALA A 138 21.74 -6.85 14.17
C ALA A 138 22.70 -8.03 13.89
N ALA A 139 22.51 -8.79 12.83
CA ALA A 139 23.40 -9.92 12.50
C ALA A 139 24.85 -9.47 12.28
N ARG A 140 25.06 -8.29 11.67
CA ARG A 140 26.40 -7.72 11.44
C ARG A 140 26.98 -6.99 12.64
N GLY A 141 26.14 -6.48 13.55
CA GLY A 141 26.53 -5.73 14.73
C GLY A 141 27.42 -4.52 14.46
N GLY A 142 27.35 -3.95 13.25
CA GLY A 142 28.23 -2.86 12.82
C GLY A 142 29.70 -3.25 12.58
N LYS A 143 30.04 -4.55 12.61
CA LYS A 143 31.40 -5.08 12.37
C LYS A 143 31.68 -5.35 10.89
N ALA A 144 30.64 -5.57 10.10
CA ALA A 144 30.72 -5.77 8.66
C ALA A 144 29.91 -4.70 7.92
N MET A 145 30.40 -4.27 6.75
CA MET A 145 29.61 -3.42 5.86
C MET A 145 28.42 -4.22 5.29
N GLY A 146 27.30 -3.53 5.13
CA GLY A 146 26.10 -4.07 4.51
C GLY A 146 26.12 -3.75 3.03
N ASP A 147 24.95 -3.42 2.49
CA ASP A 147 24.83 -2.90 1.14
C ASP A 147 25.75 -1.66 0.96
N PRO A 148 26.67 -1.68 -0.03
CA PRO A 148 27.59 -0.57 -0.27
C PRO A 148 26.89 0.78 -0.48
N SER A 149 25.66 0.79 -1.00
CA SER A 149 24.85 1.99 -1.17
C SER A 149 24.48 2.64 0.16
N MET A 150 24.43 1.89 1.27
CA MET A 150 24.12 2.41 2.61
C MET A 150 25.32 3.12 3.26
N GLY A 151 26.54 2.81 2.80
CA GLY A 151 27.79 3.39 3.25
C GLY A 151 28.19 2.95 4.66
N SER A 152 28.64 3.88 5.52
CA SER A 152 29.10 3.52 6.86
C SER A 152 27.93 3.10 7.78
N PRO A 153 28.17 2.30 8.84
CA PRO A 153 27.10 1.89 9.77
C PRO A 153 26.27 3.06 10.31
N ARG A 154 26.91 4.21 10.55
CA ARG A 154 26.22 5.43 10.99
C ARG A 154 25.31 6.02 9.91
N MET A 155 25.75 5.99 8.64
CA MET A 155 24.91 6.43 7.52
C MET A 155 23.76 5.48 7.27
N GLU A 156 23.99 4.17 7.42
CA GLU A 156 22.97 3.13 7.34
C GLU A 156 21.85 3.37 8.37
N VAL A 157 22.19 3.58 9.64
CA VAL A 157 21.21 3.90 10.70
C VAL A 157 20.47 5.21 10.42
N LYS A 158 21.15 6.22 9.85
CA LYS A 158 20.49 7.47 9.44
C LYS A 158 19.46 7.24 8.33
N LYS A 159 19.78 6.40 7.34
CA LYS A 159 18.86 6.04 6.25
C LYS A 159 17.69 5.21 6.78
N PHE A 160 17.96 4.26 7.66
CA PHE A 160 16.96 3.47 8.37
C PHE A 160 15.96 4.37 9.11
N GLY A 161 16.47 5.34 9.89
CA GLY A 161 15.64 6.30 10.60
C GLY A 161 14.83 7.22 9.70
N LYS A 162 15.36 7.61 8.53
CA LYS A 162 14.60 8.35 7.52
C LYS A 162 13.44 7.51 6.98
N SER A 163 13.70 6.27 6.59
CA SER A 163 12.68 5.33 6.11
C SER A 163 11.59 5.10 7.17
N TYR A 164 11.98 4.89 8.43
CA TYR A 164 11.04 4.76 9.54
C TYR A 164 10.17 6.00 9.74
N SER A 165 10.75 7.20 9.58
CA SER A 165 10.01 8.45 9.72
C SER A 165 9.00 8.66 8.58
N GLN A 166 9.27 8.13 7.38
CA GLN A 166 8.30 8.12 6.28
C GLN A 166 7.17 7.13 6.55
N LEU A 167 7.50 5.91 6.98
CA LEU A 167 6.52 4.89 7.40
C LEU A 167 5.60 5.41 8.50
N LEU A 168 6.16 6.04 9.53
CA LEU A 168 5.41 6.64 10.63
C LEU A 168 4.38 7.66 10.13
N GLN A 169 4.75 8.51 9.18
CA GLN A 169 3.83 9.50 8.62
C GLN A 169 2.69 8.84 7.83
N VAL A 170 2.99 7.83 7.00
CA VAL A 170 1.95 7.08 6.27
C VAL A 170 0.98 6.40 7.23
N MET A 171 1.49 5.76 8.29
CA MET A 171 0.64 5.11 9.31
C MET A 171 -0.26 6.10 10.05
N LEU A 172 0.25 7.30 10.37
CA LEU A 172 -0.52 8.34 11.05
C LEU A 172 -1.61 8.93 10.13
N GLU A 173 -1.30 9.20 8.87
CA GLU A 173 -2.29 9.69 7.90
C GLU A 173 -3.35 8.64 7.59
N HIS A 174 -2.97 7.36 7.53
CA HIS A 174 -3.89 6.24 7.39
C HIS A 174 -4.88 6.19 8.57
N ALA A 175 -4.39 6.13 9.81
CA ALA A 175 -5.24 6.15 10.99
C ALA A 175 -6.15 7.38 11.05
N GLN A 176 -5.60 8.57 10.74
CA GLN A 176 -6.38 9.80 10.70
C GLN A 176 -7.47 9.77 9.62
N MET A 177 -7.16 9.21 8.45
CA MET A 177 -8.13 9.08 7.35
C MET A 177 -9.29 8.17 7.75
N GLU A 178 -9.00 7.05 8.40
CA GLU A 178 -10.04 6.16 8.91
C GLU A 178 -10.89 6.83 9.98
N GLU A 179 -10.25 7.44 10.98
CA GLU A 179 -10.91 8.13 12.09
C GLU A 179 -11.84 9.26 11.66
N THR A 180 -11.42 10.02 10.65
CA THR A 180 -12.10 11.27 10.24
C THR A 180 -13.01 11.09 9.04
N VAL A 181 -12.82 10.04 8.25
CA VAL A 181 -13.63 9.75 7.06
C VAL A 181 -14.41 8.47 7.25
N LEU A 182 -13.73 7.33 7.38
CA LEU A 182 -14.34 6.00 7.37
C LEU A 182 -15.26 5.78 8.58
N PHE A 183 -14.73 5.96 9.79
CA PHE A 183 -15.44 5.71 11.04
C PHE A 183 -16.59 6.70 11.21
N GLN A 184 -16.45 7.94 10.72
CA GLN A 184 -17.56 8.90 10.72
C GLN A 184 -18.74 8.46 9.86
N ILE A 185 -18.48 7.86 8.69
CA ILE A 185 -19.53 7.33 7.82
C ILE A 185 -20.24 6.16 8.50
N LEU A 186 -19.47 5.22 9.04
CA LEU A 186 -19.99 4.04 9.72
C LEU A 186 -20.80 4.42 10.96
N GLU A 187 -20.26 5.25 11.84
CA GLU A 187 -20.98 5.72 13.03
C GLU A 187 -22.25 6.50 12.70
N SER A 188 -22.22 7.30 11.62
CA SER A 188 -23.41 8.02 11.15
C SER A 188 -24.49 7.06 10.63
N ALA A 189 -24.10 5.95 9.98
CA ALA A 189 -25.03 4.93 9.52
C ALA A 189 -25.69 4.17 10.69
N ASP A 190 -24.98 4.00 11.81
CA ASP A 190 -25.49 3.41 13.05
C ASP A 190 -26.56 4.30 13.69
N ARG A 191 -26.26 5.60 13.86
CA ARG A 191 -27.15 6.54 14.58
C ARG A 191 -28.50 6.80 13.90
N VAL A 192 -28.58 6.61 12.58
CA VAL A 192 -29.81 6.86 11.80
C VAL A 192 -30.80 5.68 11.87
N GLY A 193 -30.44 4.54 12.50
CA GLY A 193 -31.36 3.45 12.87
C GLY A 193 -32.02 2.67 11.73
N GLY A 194 -32.08 3.22 10.51
CA GLY A 194 -32.73 2.60 9.35
C GLY A 194 -31.80 1.78 8.44
N LYS A 195 -30.48 1.97 8.52
CA LYS A 195 -29.48 1.22 7.74
C LYS A 195 -28.84 0.04 8.48
N ILE A 196 -28.99 0.01 9.81
CA ILE A 196 -28.61 -1.11 10.66
C ILE A 196 -29.26 -2.43 10.18
N PHE A 197 -30.52 -2.39 9.75
CA PHE A 197 -31.22 -3.58 9.23
C PHE A 197 -30.62 -4.12 7.92
N GLN A 198 -30.07 -3.25 7.06
CA GLN A 198 -29.37 -3.66 5.83
C GLN A 198 -27.97 -4.21 6.11
N ILE A 199 -27.25 -3.63 7.08
CA ILE A 199 -25.95 -4.14 7.56
C ILE A 199 -26.12 -5.54 8.17
N TYR A 200 -27.13 -5.75 9.02
CA TYR A 200 -27.44 -7.07 9.57
C TYR A 200 -27.88 -8.06 8.48
N ARG A 201 -28.68 -7.65 7.49
CA ARG A 201 -29.04 -8.50 6.34
C ARG A 201 -27.83 -8.88 5.47
N TYR A 202 -26.84 -7.98 5.34
CA TYR A 202 -25.60 -8.24 4.61
C TYR A 202 -24.74 -9.28 5.36
N LEU A 203 -24.54 -9.09 6.67
CA LEU A 203 -23.84 -10.05 7.53
C LEU A 203 -24.52 -11.42 7.51
N ASP A 204 -25.85 -11.49 7.56
CA ASP A 204 -26.62 -12.75 7.50
C ASP A 204 -26.47 -13.46 6.13
N ARG A 205 -26.31 -12.69 5.04
CA ARG A 205 -26.13 -13.23 3.68
C ARG A 205 -24.70 -13.73 3.42
N VAL A 206 -23.71 -13.04 3.97
CA VAL A 206 -22.29 -13.40 3.86
C VAL A 206 -21.97 -14.59 4.78
N VAL A 207 -22.40 -14.55 6.04
CA VAL A 207 -22.20 -15.63 7.02
C VAL A 207 -23.06 -16.86 6.69
N GLY A 208 -24.31 -16.65 6.22
CA GLY A 208 -25.18 -17.75 5.77
C GLY A 208 -24.63 -18.51 4.57
N SER A 209 -23.88 -17.85 3.67
CA SER A 209 -23.23 -18.52 2.52
C SER A 209 -21.99 -19.34 2.93
N LEU A 210 -21.28 -18.94 3.98
CA LEU A 210 -20.18 -19.75 4.55
C LEU A 210 -20.70 -21.02 5.23
N MET A 211 -21.82 -20.93 5.96
CA MET A 211 -22.41 -22.11 6.62
C MET A 211 -23.03 -23.12 5.64
N PHE A 212 -23.45 -22.69 4.44
CA PHE A 212 -23.95 -23.61 3.41
C PHE A 212 -22.84 -24.43 2.71
N LEU A 213 -21.57 -24.05 2.83
CA LEU A 213 -20.44 -24.79 2.26
C LEU A 213 -19.87 -25.86 3.21
N GLU A 214 -20.25 -25.86 4.49
CA GLU A 214 -19.72 -26.80 5.49
C GLU A 214 -20.74 -27.84 6.01
N GLY A 215 -21.90 -28.03 5.37
CA GLY A 215 -22.90 -28.97 5.91
C GLY A 215 -23.96 -29.49 4.97
N GLU A 216 -23.60 -30.35 4.02
CA GLU A 216 -24.54 -31.38 3.55
C GLU A 216 -24.45 -32.60 4.48
N LYS A 217 -25.47 -32.77 5.32
CA LYS A 217 -26.14 -34.06 5.54
C LYS A 217 -27.48 -33.85 6.24
N GLU A 218 -28.52 -34.29 5.55
CA GLU A 218 -29.92 -34.29 5.94
C GLU A 218 -30.17 -34.91 7.32
N HIS A 219 -31.03 -34.28 8.13
CA HIS A 219 -32.20 -34.99 8.65
C HIS A 219 -33.37 -34.07 8.99
N ASN A 220 -34.53 -34.54 8.58
CA ASN A 220 -35.83 -33.92 8.62
C ASN A 220 -36.52 -34.26 9.95
N THR A 221 -36.91 -33.28 10.76
CA THR A 221 -38.08 -33.36 11.65
C THR A 221 -38.49 -31.95 12.08
N GLY A 222 -39.73 -31.59 11.83
CA GLY A 222 -40.30 -30.32 12.24
C GLY A 222 -40.41 -30.17 13.76
N ASN A 223 -40.24 -28.94 14.22
CA ASN A 223 -41.02 -28.37 15.30
C ASN A 223 -40.86 -26.85 15.30
N MET A 224 -41.98 -26.14 15.24
CA MET A 224 -42.04 -24.73 15.57
C MET A 224 -41.64 -24.57 17.03
N VAL A 225 -40.46 -24.02 17.29
CA VAL A 225 -40.07 -23.54 18.61
C VAL A 225 -40.00 -22.03 18.54
N THR A 226 -41.00 -21.41 19.16
CA THR A 226 -40.98 -20.01 19.58
C THR A 226 -39.87 -19.84 20.61
N GLY A 227 -38.66 -19.55 20.14
CA GLY A 227 -37.47 -19.32 20.96
C GLY A 227 -36.93 -17.93 20.68
N LYS A 228 -37.10 -17.01 21.63
CA LYS A 228 -36.22 -15.85 21.79
C LYS A 228 -34.84 -16.40 22.17
N GLU A 229 -34.07 -16.86 21.20
CA GLU A 229 -32.63 -16.97 21.37
C GLU A 229 -32.07 -15.57 21.16
N CYS A 230 -31.79 -14.91 22.29
CA CYS A 230 -30.88 -13.77 22.30
C CYS A 230 -29.53 -14.28 21.83
N TYR A 231 -29.30 -14.26 20.52
CA TYR A 231 -27.96 -14.37 20.00
C TYR A 231 -27.15 -13.19 20.55
N SER A 232 -26.17 -13.48 21.40
CA SER A 232 -25.12 -12.52 21.77
C SER A 232 -24.23 -12.32 20.54
N PHE A 233 -24.69 -11.52 19.57
CA PHE A 233 -23.92 -11.07 18.42
C PHE A 233 -23.07 -9.82 18.77
N PRO A 234 -21.97 -9.56 18.02
CA PRO A 234 -20.73 -8.96 18.48
C PRO A 234 -20.87 -7.46 18.70
N LYS A 235 -19.83 -6.83 19.26
CA LYS A 235 -19.70 -5.36 19.41
C LYS A 235 -20.42 -4.64 18.26
N GLY A 236 -21.44 -3.82 18.56
CA GLY A 236 -22.14 -3.04 17.54
C GLY A 236 -21.17 -2.16 16.73
N LEU A 237 -21.59 -1.58 15.60
CA LEU A 237 -20.72 -0.82 14.68
C LEU A 237 -19.88 0.25 15.40
N LEU A 238 -20.49 0.97 16.34
CA LEU A 238 -19.81 1.93 17.22
C LEU A 238 -18.70 1.29 18.08
N GLY A 239 -18.91 0.05 18.54
CA GLY A 239 -17.93 -0.71 19.30
C GLY A 239 -16.75 -1.21 18.47
N LEU A 240 -16.94 -1.46 17.17
CA LEU A 240 -15.87 -1.83 16.24
C LEU A 240 -14.98 -0.62 15.92
N CYS A 241 -15.57 0.51 15.51
CA CYS A 241 -14.80 1.76 15.26
C CYS A 241 -14.02 2.20 16.51
N LYS A 242 -14.64 2.09 17.70
CA LYS A 242 -13.95 2.42 18.95
C LYS A 242 -12.77 1.48 19.24
N SER A 243 -12.92 0.19 18.96
CA SER A 243 -11.85 -0.80 19.14
C SER A 243 -10.64 -0.46 18.25
N ALA A 244 -10.88 -0.16 16.96
CA ALA A 244 -9.85 0.24 16.01
C ALA A 244 -9.13 1.54 16.44
N ASN A 245 -9.87 2.55 16.90
CA ASN A 245 -9.28 3.77 17.45
C ASN A 245 -8.39 3.51 18.67
N GLU A 246 -8.83 2.65 19.57
CA GLU A 246 -8.03 2.29 20.73
C GLU A 246 -6.76 1.51 20.33
N GLU A 247 -6.78 0.78 19.20
CA GLU A 247 -5.60 0.11 18.62
C GLU A 247 -4.60 1.09 18.04
N HIS A 248 -5.05 2.09 17.26
CA HIS A 248 -4.19 3.20 16.83
C HIS A 248 -3.47 3.85 18.01
N ALA A 249 -4.18 4.13 19.09
CA ALA A 249 -3.60 4.71 20.30
C ALA A 249 -2.58 3.77 20.98
N ARG A 250 -2.80 2.46 20.94
CA ARG A 250 -1.87 1.44 21.49
C ARG A 250 -0.59 1.29 20.66
N HIS A 251 -0.61 1.60 19.37
CA HIS A 251 0.57 1.55 18.52
C HIS A 251 1.56 2.70 18.82
N LEU A 252 1.05 3.88 19.22
CA LEU A 252 1.87 5.09 19.44
C LEU A 252 3.05 4.89 20.42
N PRO A 253 2.89 4.29 21.62
CA PRO A 253 4.03 4.04 22.51
C PRO A 253 5.10 3.13 21.90
N ILE A 254 4.70 2.11 21.13
CA ILE A 254 5.65 1.21 20.45
C ILE A 254 6.41 1.98 19.37
N MET A 255 5.69 2.77 18.58
CA MET A 255 6.26 3.57 17.50
C MET A 255 7.25 4.62 18.01
N ASN A 256 6.93 5.28 19.13
CA ASN A 256 7.84 6.20 19.81
C ASN A 256 9.05 5.48 20.39
N GLY A 257 8.87 4.29 20.99
CA GLY A 257 9.98 3.47 21.49
C GLY A 257 11.00 3.13 20.40
N ILE A 258 10.53 2.68 19.23
CA ILE A 258 11.37 2.40 18.06
C ILE A 258 12.12 3.66 17.62
N LYS A 259 11.45 4.82 17.57
CA LYS A 259 12.07 6.10 17.20
C LYS A 259 13.23 6.47 18.12
N GLU A 260 13.05 6.31 19.43
CA GLU A 260 14.10 6.61 20.42
C GLU A 260 15.25 5.60 20.38
N GLU A 261 14.97 4.31 20.11
CA GLU A 261 16.02 3.30 19.89
C GLU A 261 16.86 3.63 18.66
N ILE A 262 16.26 4.03 17.54
CA ILE A 262 16.97 4.45 16.33
C ILE A 262 17.90 5.64 16.62
N LYS A 263 17.42 6.65 17.35
CA LYS A 263 18.25 7.80 17.76
C LYS A 263 19.43 7.37 18.63
N THR A 264 19.18 6.45 19.56
CA THR A 264 20.19 5.90 20.48
C THR A 264 21.28 5.19 19.68
N ILE A 265 20.91 4.26 18.79
CA ILE A 265 21.84 3.54 17.91
C ILE A 265 22.68 4.52 17.07
N GLY A 266 22.07 5.60 16.57
CA GLY A 266 22.74 6.60 15.73
C GLY A 266 23.90 7.37 16.39
N VAL A 267 24.02 7.32 17.72
CA VAL A 267 25.11 7.95 18.48
C VAL A 267 26.06 6.94 19.14
N MET A 268 25.76 5.64 19.04
CA MET A 268 26.57 4.59 19.64
C MET A 268 27.78 4.21 18.78
N ASN A 269 28.77 3.58 19.42
CA ASN A 269 29.94 3.03 18.74
C ASN A 269 29.58 1.69 18.09
N ALA A 270 29.51 1.67 16.76
CA ALA A 270 29.29 0.44 15.99
C ALA A 270 30.32 -0.64 16.36
N GLY A 271 29.87 -1.88 16.50
CA GLY A 271 30.71 -3.02 16.90
C GLY A 271 30.78 -3.29 18.40
N SER A 272 30.27 -2.39 19.26
CA SER A 272 30.23 -2.61 20.72
C SER A 272 29.17 -3.64 21.12
N PRO A 273 29.32 -4.31 22.28
CA PRO A 273 28.28 -5.18 22.82
C PRO A 273 26.94 -4.46 23.03
N ASP A 274 26.98 -3.24 23.58
CA ASP A 274 25.76 -2.45 23.81
C ASP A 274 25.05 -2.09 22.49
N TYR A 275 25.81 -1.80 21.42
CA TYR A 275 25.26 -1.51 20.09
C TYR A 275 24.46 -2.71 19.55
N GLN A 276 25.00 -3.91 19.74
CA GLN A 276 24.36 -5.16 19.37
C GLN A 276 23.05 -5.38 20.15
N GLU A 277 23.08 -5.15 21.46
CA GLU A 277 21.90 -5.32 22.31
C GLU A 277 20.76 -4.39 21.92
N VAL A 278 21.06 -3.09 21.68
CA VAL A 278 20.03 -2.12 21.27
C VAL A 278 19.45 -2.47 19.89
N LEU A 279 20.25 -2.99 18.96
CA LEU A 279 19.74 -3.48 17.66
C LEU A 279 18.80 -4.69 17.79
N ILE A 280 19.10 -5.62 18.71
CA ILE A 280 18.22 -6.77 19.00
C ILE A 280 16.89 -6.28 19.60
N ASN A 281 16.94 -5.30 20.50
CA ASN A 281 15.76 -4.68 21.09
C ASN A 281 14.91 -3.96 20.03
N LEU A 282 15.54 -3.16 19.17
CA LEU A 282 14.91 -2.50 18.03
C LEU A 282 14.19 -3.50 17.13
N THR A 283 14.89 -4.58 16.75
CA THR A 283 14.34 -5.65 15.92
C THR A 283 13.10 -6.29 16.58
N SER A 284 13.18 -6.55 17.89
CA SER A 284 12.09 -7.15 18.65
C SER A 284 10.86 -6.23 18.70
N ARG A 285 11.05 -4.91 18.87
CA ARG A 285 9.93 -3.95 18.83
C ARG A 285 9.33 -3.80 17.45
N LEU A 286 10.13 -3.79 16.39
CA LEU A 286 9.63 -3.75 15.01
C LEU A 286 8.81 -4.99 14.67
N LYS A 287 9.26 -6.18 15.10
CA LYS A 287 8.49 -7.43 14.94
C LYS A 287 7.15 -7.37 15.65
N ARG A 288 7.15 -6.82 16.87
CA ARG A 288 5.91 -6.62 17.63
C ARG A 288 4.97 -5.65 16.91
N LEU A 289 5.46 -4.48 16.48
CA LEU A 289 4.65 -3.51 15.74
C LEU A 289 4.07 -4.12 14.47
N LYS A 290 4.90 -4.86 13.71
CA LYS A 290 4.46 -5.58 12.50
C LYS A 290 3.31 -6.54 12.80
N GLU A 291 3.43 -7.34 13.85
CA GLU A 291 2.41 -8.32 14.22
C GLU A 291 1.13 -7.67 14.76
N ASP A 292 1.26 -6.58 15.53
CA ASP A 292 0.12 -5.81 16.03
C ASP A 292 -0.64 -5.16 14.85
N CYS A 293 0.05 -4.51 13.91
CA CYS A 293 -0.57 -3.97 12.70
C CYS A 293 -1.18 -5.05 11.80
N ARG A 294 -0.53 -6.22 11.65
CA ARG A 294 -1.08 -7.33 10.86
C ARG A 294 -2.45 -7.77 11.39
N LYS A 295 -2.57 -7.95 12.72
CA LYS A 295 -3.83 -8.33 13.36
C LYS A 295 -4.89 -7.25 13.22
N HIS A 296 -4.52 -5.99 13.47
CA HIS A 296 -5.41 -4.84 13.29
C HIS A 296 -5.98 -4.85 11.86
N PHE A 297 -5.13 -4.87 10.83
CA PHE A 297 -5.57 -4.83 9.44
C PHE A 297 -6.43 -6.05 9.07
N GLU A 298 -6.09 -7.25 9.55
CA GLU A 298 -6.91 -8.45 9.35
C GLU A 298 -8.30 -8.34 10.00
N GLU A 299 -8.39 -7.70 11.16
CA GLU A 299 -9.67 -7.45 11.84
C GLU A 299 -10.50 -6.40 11.10
N GLU A 300 -9.89 -5.31 10.64
CA GLU A 300 -10.59 -4.29 9.87
C GLU A 300 -11.08 -4.81 8.52
N GLU A 301 -10.22 -5.49 7.77
CA GLU A 301 -10.57 -6.06 6.46
C GLU A 301 -11.68 -7.11 6.58
N ARG A 302 -11.72 -7.86 7.68
CA ARG A 302 -12.71 -8.91 7.91
C ARG A 302 -14.03 -8.37 8.48
N GLU A 303 -13.96 -7.46 9.44
CA GLU A 303 -15.13 -7.08 10.26
C GLU A 303 -15.65 -5.68 9.92
N LEU A 304 -14.78 -4.72 9.58
CA LEU A 304 -15.14 -3.31 9.49
C LEU A 304 -15.37 -2.85 8.05
N LEU A 305 -14.42 -3.12 7.16
CA LEU A 305 -14.47 -2.70 5.77
C LEU A 305 -15.69 -3.24 5.00
N PRO A 306 -16.14 -4.50 5.20
CA PRO A 306 -17.34 -4.99 4.54
C PRO A 306 -18.62 -4.21 4.91
N LEU A 307 -18.66 -3.57 6.08
CA LEU A 307 -19.81 -2.78 6.52
C LEU A 307 -19.98 -1.51 5.70
N MET A 308 -18.93 -1.05 5.00
CA MET A 308 -19.02 0.07 4.08
C MET A 308 -19.96 -0.20 2.90
N GLU A 309 -20.08 -1.45 2.44
CA GLU A 309 -21.01 -1.77 1.34
C GLU A 309 -22.45 -1.45 1.73
N ALA A 310 -22.81 -1.79 2.96
CA ALA A 310 -24.15 -1.57 3.51
C ALA A 310 -24.45 -0.09 3.82
N THR A 311 -23.46 0.81 3.66
CA THR A 311 -23.71 2.26 3.68
C THR A 311 -24.38 2.76 2.40
N GLU A 312 -24.40 1.96 1.32
CA GLU A 312 -25.05 2.24 0.03
C GLU A 312 -24.70 3.63 -0.53
N LEU A 313 -23.40 3.98 -0.52
CA LEU A 313 -22.92 5.26 -1.06
C LEU A 313 -23.19 5.35 -2.56
N ASN A 314 -23.94 6.37 -2.97
CA ASN A 314 -24.10 6.66 -4.40
C ASN A 314 -22.79 7.22 -5.00
N LYS A 315 -22.71 7.27 -6.34
CA LYS A 315 -21.51 7.71 -7.06
C LYS A 315 -20.94 9.05 -6.57
N LYS A 316 -21.79 10.05 -6.38
CA LYS A 316 -21.38 11.39 -5.91
C LYS A 316 -20.86 11.36 -4.47
N GLN A 317 -21.42 10.52 -3.61
CA GLN A 317 -20.93 10.31 -2.25
C GLN A 317 -19.58 9.60 -2.27
N GLN A 318 -19.40 8.57 -3.10
CA GLN A 318 -18.11 7.89 -3.25
C GLN A 318 -17.02 8.84 -3.73
N GLU A 319 -17.30 9.67 -4.74
CA GLU A 319 -16.39 10.73 -5.22
C GLU A 319 -15.98 11.68 -4.08
N LYS A 320 -16.97 12.15 -3.29
CA LYS A 320 -16.71 13.04 -2.16
C LYS A 320 -15.87 12.37 -1.07
N VAL A 321 -16.23 11.15 -0.67
CA VAL A 321 -15.51 10.41 0.37
C VAL A 321 -14.08 10.15 -0.06
N LEU A 322 -13.87 9.76 -1.31
CA LEU A 322 -12.53 9.55 -1.84
C LEU A 322 -11.70 10.85 -1.85
N GLN A 323 -12.28 11.97 -2.31
CA GLN A 323 -11.59 13.25 -2.25
C GLN A 323 -11.20 13.62 -0.80
N GLN A 324 -12.08 13.41 0.16
CA GLN A 324 -11.79 13.62 1.58
C GLN A 324 -10.66 12.72 2.08
N SER A 325 -10.66 11.44 1.71
CA SER A 325 -9.57 10.52 2.06
C SER A 325 -8.23 10.99 1.49
N LEU A 326 -8.21 11.42 0.22
CA LEU A 326 -7.00 11.94 -0.43
C LEU A 326 -6.53 13.25 0.22
N ASP A 327 -7.43 14.09 0.69
CA ASP A 327 -7.11 15.38 1.34
C ASP A 327 -6.58 15.21 2.77
N VAL A 328 -7.09 14.22 3.52
CA VAL A 328 -6.53 13.85 4.83
C VAL A 328 -5.12 13.29 4.68
N MET A 329 -4.86 12.51 3.63
CA MET A 329 -3.56 11.90 3.36
C MET A 329 -2.68 12.77 2.44
N ARG A 330 -2.56 14.05 2.78
CA ARG A 330 -1.91 15.05 1.92
C ARG A 330 -0.42 14.77 1.74
N GLU A 331 0.27 14.32 2.78
CA GLU A 331 1.70 14.03 2.74
C GLU A 331 1.99 12.76 1.93
N THR A 332 1.18 11.71 2.11
CA THR A 332 1.15 10.49 1.29
C THR A 332 0.95 10.80 -0.19
N HIS A 333 0.07 11.75 -0.52
CA HIS A 333 -0.16 12.18 -1.91
C HIS A 333 0.72 13.36 -2.35
N SER A 334 1.74 13.69 -1.56
CA SER A 334 2.79 14.63 -1.94
C SER A 334 4.15 13.95 -1.83
N HIS A 335 5.02 14.41 -0.94
CA HIS A 335 6.41 14.00 -0.86
C HIS A 335 6.62 12.53 -0.43
N LEU A 336 5.59 11.86 0.10
CA LEU A 336 5.64 10.44 0.47
C LEU A 336 5.07 9.53 -0.62
N PHE A 337 4.59 10.07 -1.75
CA PHE A 337 3.88 9.26 -2.74
C PHE A 337 4.74 8.14 -3.31
N ARG A 338 6.00 8.43 -3.64
CA ARG A 338 6.96 7.41 -4.08
C ARG A 338 7.16 6.33 -3.01
N PHE A 339 7.36 6.72 -1.76
CA PHE A 339 7.53 5.79 -0.64
C PHE A 339 6.29 4.89 -0.49
N PHE A 340 5.09 5.46 -0.53
CA PHE A 340 3.83 4.71 -0.49
C PHE A 340 3.72 3.69 -1.63
N MET A 341 3.99 4.12 -2.86
CA MET A 341 3.90 3.29 -4.06
C MET A 341 4.93 2.15 -4.08
N GLU A 342 6.12 2.34 -3.51
CA GLU A 342 7.13 1.27 -3.35
C GLU A 342 6.60 0.09 -2.52
N GLY A 343 5.65 0.33 -1.60
CA GLY A 343 5.01 -0.70 -0.80
C GLY A 343 3.94 -1.51 -1.53
N LEU A 344 3.58 -1.12 -2.76
CA LEU A 344 2.54 -1.78 -3.54
C LEU A 344 3.14 -2.75 -4.56
N GLY A 345 2.47 -3.89 -4.72
CA GLY A 345 2.73 -4.77 -5.85
C GLY A 345 2.36 -4.11 -7.18
N PRO A 346 2.84 -4.63 -8.32
CA PRO A 346 2.63 -3.98 -9.62
C PRO A 346 1.15 -3.71 -9.92
N GLN A 347 0.28 -4.69 -9.70
CA GLN A 347 -1.16 -4.56 -9.96
C GLN A 347 -1.80 -3.53 -9.04
N ASP A 348 -1.46 -3.56 -7.76
CA ASP A 348 -1.95 -2.64 -6.74
C ASP A 348 -1.55 -1.20 -7.02
N ALA A 349 -0.31 -1.00 -7.43
CA ALA A 349 0.21 0.30 -7.81
C ALA A 349 -0.53 0.85 -9.05
N MET A 350 -0.72 0.02 -10.07
CA MET A 350 -1.46 0.41 -11.27
C MET A 350 -2.92 0.76 -10.93
N HIS A 351 -3.57 -0.05 -10.08
CA HIS A 351 -4.93 0.24 -9.60
C HIS A 351 -5.02 1.54 -8.79
N TYR A 352 -4.09 1.76 -7.86
CA TYR A 352 -4.04 2.99 -7.07
C TYR A 352 -3.84 4.21 -7.98
N PHE A 353 -3.02 4.05 -9.00
CA PHE A 353 -2.72 5.09 -9.96
C PHE A 353 -3.93 5.45 -10.84
N ASP A 354 -4.67 4.45 -11.33
CA ASP A 354 -5.94 4.65 -12.04
C ASP A 354 -7.05 5.24 -11.16
N LEU A 355 -7.01 4.95 -9.86
CA LEU A 355 -7.90 5.55 -8.87
C LEU A 355 -7.58 7.03 -8.71
N ILE A 356 -6.30 7.40 -8.53
CA ILE A 356 -5.90 8.80 -8.42
C ILE A 356 -6.32 9.60 -9.66
N LYS A 357 -6.14 9.05 -10.87
CA LYS A 357 -6.57 9.72 -12.12
C LYS A 357 -8.04 10.11 -12.12
N ARG A 358 -8.88 9.19 -11.64
CA ARG A 358 -10.33 9.33 -11.75
C ARG A 358 -10.88 10.42 -10.84
N TYR A 359 -10.17 10.73 -9.75
CA TYR A 359 -10.71 11.55 -8.67
C TYR A 359 -9.84 12.76 -8.29
N CYS A 360 -8.58 12.82 -8.72
CA CYS A 360 -7.74 14.02 -8.59
C CYS A 360 -7.84 14.92 -9.83
N ASP A 361 -7.63 16.22 -9.64
CA ASP A 361 -7.42 17.13 -10.76
C ASP A 361 -6.09 16.84 -11.49
N ASN A 362 -6.02 17.19 -12.77
CA ASN A 362 -4.86 16.90 -13.62
C ASN A 362 -3.55 17.52 -13.10
N VAL A 363 -3.61 18.62 -12.34
CA VAL A 363 -2.42 19.28 -11.79
C VAL A 363 -1.86 18.45 -10.64
N ARG A 364 -2.71 17.99 -9.72
CA ARG A 364 -2.34 17.11 -8.61
C ARG A 364 -1.79 15.77 -9.12
N VAL A 365 -2.42 15.20 -10.14
CA VAL A 365 -1.93 13.97 -10.81
C VAL A 365 -0.55 14.20 -11.43
N SER A 366 -0.33 15.30 -12.17
CA SER A 366 0.98 15.64 -12.75
C SER A 366 2.06 15.81 -11.69
N LEU A 367 1.78 16.49 -10.57
CA LEU A 367 2.70 16.61 -9.43
C LEU A 367 3.09 15.26 -8.85
N MET A 368 2.10 14.39 -8.58
CA MET A 368 2.31 13.03 -8.09
C MET A 368 3.17 12.21 -9.05
N LEU A 369 2.98 12.41 -10.34
CA LEU A 369 3.72 11.71 -11.39
C LEU A 369 5.18 12.09 -11.49
N HIS A 370 5.50 13.38 -11.38
CA HIS A 370 6.89 13.83 -11.34
C HIS A 370 7.65 13.18 -10.17
N MET A 371 7.01 13.05 -9.01
CA MET A 371 7.64 12.47 -7.82
C MET A 371 7.90 10.95 -7.91
N MET A 372 7.23 10.23 -8.81
CA MET A 372 7.44 8.78 -8.96
C MET A 372 8.69 8.45 -9.77
N VAL A 373 9.07 9.31 -10.70
CA VAL A 373 10.01 8.94 -11.76
C VAL A 373 11.25 9.84 -11.82
N ASP A 374 11.20 10.99 -11.14
CA ASP A 374 12.37 11.81 -10.83
C ASP A 374 12.85 11.50 -9.39
#